data_AF-A0A2S1JS63-F1
#
_entry.id   AF-A0A2S1JS63-F1
#
_cell.length_a   1.000
_cell.length_b   1.000
_cell.length_c   1.000
_cell.angle_alpha   90.00
_cell.angle_beta   90.00
_cell.angle_gamma   90.00
#
_symmetry.space_group_name_H-M   'P 1'
#
loop_
_entity.id
_entity.type
_entity.pdbx_description
1 polymer ?
#
loop_
_entity_poly.entity_id
_entity_poly.type
_entity_poly.pdbx_seq_one_letter_code
_entity_poly.pdbx_strand_id
1 'polypeptide(L)'
;MMVTIISIIIIVLVITVIWFLKEALKGAKRTLGQLHRPISDLLSRGFDGGVLIIEHSKTGRFIQFSKYIKSKEDFGIELAFPKAGWSKYYYSRVKDVCKNFDLNIREDFSCGEGELTFLFADFDKDVDSAFKFSKAVFKDVFKVNTADKVHVRLRNASATA
;
A
#
# COMPACT_ATOMS: atom_id res chain seq x y z
N MET A 1 20.88 -40.88 18.54
CA MET A 1 21.19 -40.37 17.19
C MET A 1 19.95 -40.20 16.31
N MET A 2 19.11 -41.24 16.14
CA MET A 2 17.89 -41.16 15.31
C MET A 2 16.88 -40.10 15.79
N VAL A 3 16.62 -40.01 17.10
CA VAL A 3 15.69 -39.00 17.67
C VAL A 3 16.19 -37.57 17.41
N THR A 4 17.50 -37.33 17.52
CA THR A 4 18.11 -36.02 17.30
C THR A 4 17.96 -35.57 15.84
N ILE A 5 18.14 -36.49 14.88
CA ILE A 5 17.98 -36.21 13.46
C ILE A 5 16.52 -35.84 13.13
N ILE A 6 15.56 -36.58 13.68
CA ILE A 6 14.12 -36.32 13.49
C ILE A 6 13.76 -34.93 14.02
N SER A 7 14.22 -34.56 15.22
CA SER A 7 13.96 -33.24 15.80
C SER A 7 14.51 -32.10 14.94
N ILE A 8 15.71 -32.24 14.39
CA ILE A 8 16.30 -31.23 13.50
C ILE A 8 15.46 -31.06 12.22
N ILE A 9 15.03 -32.17 11.61
CA ILE A 9 14.20 -32.13 10.40
C ILE A 9 12.88 -31.40 10.67
N ILE A 10 12.22 -31.68 11.80
CA ILE A 10 10.97 -31.01 12.18
C ILE A 10 11.20 -29.50 12.34
N ILE A 11 12.26 -29.08 13.02
CA ILE A 11 12.57 -27.66 13.21
C ILE A 11 12.79 -26.95 11.87
N VAL A 12 13.57 -27.56 10.96
CA VAL A 12 13.81 -27.01 9.61
C VAL A 12 12.50 -26.90 8.82
N LEU A 13 11.63 -27.91 8.92
CA LEU A 13 10.31 -27.89 8.28
C LEU A 13 9.44 -26.74 8.82
N VAL A 14 9.35 -26.57 10.14
CA VAL A 14 8.58 -25.50 10.77
C VAL A 14 9.10 -24.12 10.35
N ILE A 15 10.41 -23.91 10.35
CA ILE A 15 11.02 -22.65 9.91
C ILE A 15 10.66 -22.36 8.45
N THR A 16 10.74 -23.37 7.58
CA THR A 16 10.43 -23.26 6.15
C THR A 16 8.95 -22.90 5.94
N VAL A 17 8.04 -23.55 6.65
CA VAL A 17 6.60 -23.26 6.59
C VAL A 17 6.31 -21.83 7.07
N ILE A 18 6.88 -21.40 8.19
CA ILE A 18 6.72 -20.02 8.70
C ILE A 18 7.22 -19.01 7.68
N TRP A 19 8.36 -19.28 7.03
CA TRP A 19 8.91 -18.39 6.01
C TRP A 19 8.00 -18.29 4.78
N PHE A 20 7.48 -19.42 4.28
CA PHE A 20 6.51 -19.42 3.17
C PHE A 20 5.21 -18.69 3.52
N LEU A 21 4.67 -18.90 4.72
CA LEU A 21 3.46 -18.21 5.18
C LEU A 21 3.67 -16.70 5.26
N LYS A 22 4.82 -16.23 5.76
CA LYS A 22 5.15 -14.80 5.79
C LYS A 22 5.14 -14.17 4.40
N GLU A 23 5.63 -14.86 3.38
CA GLU A 23 5.60 -14.34 2.01
C GLU A 23 4.23 -14.38 1.37
N ALA A 24 3.42 -15.41 1.65
CA ALA A 24 2.04 -15.48 1.18
C ALA A 24 1.18 -14.31 1.70
N LEU A 25 1.40 -13.88 2.95
CA LEU A 25 0.67 -12.79 3.60
C LEU A 25 1.00 -11.39 3.05
N LYS A 26 2.07 -11.24 2.26
CA LYS A 26 2.43 -9.95 1.66
C LYS A 26 1.56 -9.58 0.47
N GLY A 27 0.72 -10.48 -0.04
CA GLY A 27 -0.14 -10.21 -1.21
C GLY A 27 0.59 -10.38 -2.55
N ALA A 28 -0.13 -10.08 -3.64
CA ALA A 28 0.31 -10.40 -4.98
C ALA A 28 1.54 -9.58 -5.40
N LYS A 29 2.56 -10.24 -5.95
CA LYS A 29 3.73 -9.57 -6.54
C LYS A 29 3.40 -9.01 -7.92
N ARG A 30 3.67 -7.74 -8.14
CA ARG A 30 3.44 -6.99 -9.39
C ARG A 30 4.65 -6.12 -9.72
N THR A 31 4.74 -5.65 -10.95
CA THR A 31 5.63 -4.53 -11.31
C THR A 31 4.90 -3.20 -11.17
N LEU A 32 5.63 -2.09 -11.09
CA LEU A 32 5.00 -0.75 -11.04
C LEU A 32 4.10 -0.47 -12.24
N GLY A 33 4.39 -1.03 -13.42
CA GLY A 33 3.55 -0.89 -14.60
C GLY A 33 2.21 -1.64 -14.54
N GLN A 34 2.04 -2.54 -13.58
CA GLN A 34 0.84 -3.37 -13.40
C GLN A 34 -0.08 -2.86 -12.29
N LEU A 35 0.19 -1.66 -11.73
CA LEU A 35 -0.57 -1.09 -10.63
C LEU A 35 -1.93 -0.52 -11.02
N HIS A 36 -2.15 -0.25 -12.31
CA HIS A 36 -3.43 0.27 -12.80
C HIS A 36 -4.61 -0.63 -12.41
N ARG A 37 -4.49 -1.93 -12.65
CA ARG A 37 -5.55 -2.91 -12.35
C ARG A 37 -5.91 -2.95 -10.86
N PRO A 38 -4.96 -3.12 -9.92
CA PRO A 38 -5.30 -3.07 -8.49
C PRO A 38 -5.96 -1.77 -8.01
N ILE A 39 -5.56 -0.61 -8.56
CA ILE A 39 -6.18 0.68 -8.23
C ILE A 39 -7.62 0.72 -8.78
N SER A 40 -7.83 0.25 -10.02
CA SER A 40 -9.16 0.08 -10.59
C SER A 40 -10.04 -0.90 -9.79
N ASP A 41 -9.46 -2.01 -9.33
CA ASP A 41 -10.13 -3.00 -8.49
C ASP A 41 -10.53 -2.37 -7.14
N LEU A 42 -9.69 -1.52 -6.54
CA LEU A 42 -10.05 -0.75 -5.35
C LEU A 42 -11.28 0.14 -5.61
N LEU A 43 -11.27 0.95 -6.67
CA LEU A 43 -12.38 1.86 -6.98
C LEU A 43 -13.68 1.09 -7.25
N SER A 44 -13.62 0.05 -8.07
CA SER A 44 -14.81 -0.65 -8.58
C SER A 44 -15.41 -1.67 -7.61
N ARG A 45 -14.57 -2.35 -6.82
CA ARG A 45 -15.00 -3.46 -5.95
C ARG A 45 -14.87 -3.18 -4.45
N GLY A 46 -14.09 -2.16 -4.08
CA GLY A 46 -13.90 -1.81 -2.67
C GLY A 46 -15.19 -1.34 -1.99
N PHE A 47 -15.28 -1.57 -0.69
CA PHE A 47 -16.30 -0.95 0.17
C PHE A 47 -15.84 0.44 0.59
N ASP A 48 -16.73 1.19 1.24
CA ASP A 48 -16.31 2.37 1.97
C ASP A 48 -15.25 2.00 3.01
N GLY A 49 -14.13 2.72 3.03
CA GLY A 49 -12.95 2.37 3.83
C GLY A 49 -12.15 1.17 3.30
N GLY A 50 -12.42 0.67 2.08
CA GLY A 50 -11.58 -0.34 1.43
C GLY A 50 -10.15 0.19 1.26
N VAL A 51 -9.14 -0.66 1.44
CA VAL A 51 -7.72 -0.22 1.46
C VAL A 51 -6.88 -0.99 0.46
N LEU A 52 -6.06 -0.27 -0.31
CA LEU A 52 -5.00 -0.82 -1.15
C LEU A 52 -3.64 -0.39 -0.62
N ILE A 53 -2.82 -1.35 -0.23
CA ILE A 53 -1.42 -1.12 0.16
C ILE A 53 -0.52 -1.61 -0.95
N ILE A 54 0.36 -0.73 -1.43
CA ILE A 54 1.37 -1.03 -2.43
C ILE A 54 2.73 -0.88 -1.75
N GLU A 55 3.47 -1.97 -1.59
CA GLU A 55 4.71 -2.03 -0.83
C GLU A 55 5.87 -2.54 -1.69
N HIS A 56 7.01 -1.85 -1.67
CA HIS A 56 8.19 -2.29 -2.39
C HIS A 56 8.84 -3.50 -1.74
N SER A 57 9.06 -4.57 -2.52
CA SER A 57 9.45 -5.88 -1.97
C SER A 57 10.80 -5.92 -1.29
N LYS A 58 11.72 -5.00 -1.63
CA LYS A 58 13.08 -4.96 -1.06
C LYS A 58 13.22 -4.00 0.12
N THR A 59 12.55 -2.85 0.07
CA THR A 59 12.74 -1.78 1.06
C THR A 59 11.62 -1.70 2.10
N GLY A 60 10.48 -2.38 1.87
CA GLY A 60 9.31 -2.29 2.74
C GLY A 60 8.61 -0.92 2.71
N ARG A 61 9.07 0.02 1.86
CA ARG A 61 8.42 1.33 1.70
C ARG A 61 7.10 1.15 0.97
N PHE A 62 6.06 1.84 1.41
CA PHE A 62 4.73 1.67 0.85
C PHE A 62 3.97 2.99 0.71
N ILE A 63 2.95 2.95 -0.13
CA ILE A 63 1.86 3.93 -0.17
C ILE A 63 0.55 3.20 0.07
N GLN A 64 -0.44 3.91 0.59
CA GLN A 64 -1.75 3.37 0.88
C GLN A 64 -2.81 4.25 0.25
N PHE A 65 -3.73 3.62 -0.46
CA PHE A 65 -4.96 4.22 -0.93
C PHE A 65 -6.15 3.68 -0.14
N SER A 66 -7.12 4.53 0.13
CA SER A 66 -8.43 4.15 0.68
C SER A 66 -9.53 4.56 -0.28
N LYS A 67 -10.56 3.74 -0.41
CA LYS A 67 -11.80 4.11 -1.07
C LYS A 67 -12.70 4.82 -0.06
N TYR A 68 -13.33 5.91 -0.47
CA TYR A 68 -14.42 6.54 0.27
C TYR A 68 -15.72 6.47 -0.55
N ILE A 69 -16.86 6.34 0.13
CA ILE A 69 -18.19 6.39 -0.48
C ILE A 69 -19.09 7.27 0.40
N LYS A 70 -19.27 8.54 0.02
CA LYS A 70 -20.20 9.45 0.70
C LYS A 70 -21.62 9.30 0.14
N SER A 71 -21.73 9.04 -1.16
CA SER A 71 -23.00 8.76 -1.84
C SER A 71 -22.78 7.93 -3.11
N LYS A 72 -23.85 7.66 -3.87
CA LYS A 72 -23.75 6.99 -5.18
C LYS A 72 -22.97 7.80 -6.22
N GLU A 73 -22.97 9.13 -6.09
CA GLU A 73 -22.30 10.04 -7.03
C GLU A 73 -20.97 10.54 -6.49
N ASP A 74 -20.81 10.60 -5.16
CA ASP A 74 -19.62 11.09 -4.45
C ASP A 74 -18.86 9.92 -3.80
N PHE A 75 -17.93 9.34 -4.57
CA PHE A 75 -17.05 8.26 -4.15
C PHE A 75 -15.77 8.30 -4.96
N GLY A 76 -14.66 7.85 -4.37
CA GLY A 76 -13.37 7.94 -5.03
C GLY A 76 -12.27 7.21 -4.27
N ILE A 77 -11.03 7.48 -4.67
CA ILE A 77 -9.82 6.98 -4.04
C ILE A 77 -9.03 8.15 -3.45
N GLU A 78 -8.56 7.97 -2.23
CA GLU A 78 -7.73 8.93 -1.53
C GLU A 78 -6.42 8.26 -1.10
N LEU A 79 -5.30 8.97 -1.28
CA LEU A 79 -4.02 8.60 -0.67
C LEU A 79 -4.06 8.91 0.82
N ALA A 80 -3.52 8.03 1.66
CA ALA A 80 -3.23 8.32 3.07
C ALA A 80 -1.75 8.06 3.36
N PHE A 81 -0.91 9.11 3.35
CA PHE A 81 0.53 8.99 3.59
C PHE A 81 0.91 9.45 5.01
N PRO A 82 1.45 8.57 5.88
CA PRO A 82 1.75 8.92 7.26
C PRO A 82 2.98 9.82 7.40
N LYS A 83 3.01 10.67 8.42
CA LYS A 83 4.21 11.37 8.93
C LYS A 83 4.82 10.61 10.13
N ALA A 84 5.12 9.34 9.92
CA ALA A 84 5.73 8.46 10.91
C ALA A 84 7.27 8.54 10.90
N GLY A 85 7.93 7.95 11.90
CA GLY A 85 9.40 7.93 11.99
C GLY A 85 10.10 7.44 10.71
N TRP A 86 9.58 6.38 10.07
CA TRP A 86 10.14 5.84 8.82
C TRP A 86 9.85 6.72 7.59
N SER A 87 8.74 7.45 7.58
CA SER A 87 8.25 8.21 6.42
C SER A 87 8.53 9.71 6.50
N LYS A 88 8.96 10.22 7.66
CA LYS A 88 9.21 11.64 7.93
C LYS A 88 10.11 12.30 6.88
N TYR A 89 11.16 11.60 6.43
CA TYR A 89 12.07 12.09 5.38
C TYR A 89 11.43 12.18 3.98
N TYR A 90 10.47 11.30 3.67
CA TYR A 90 9.79 11.27 2.38
C TYR A 90 8.57 12.18 2.34
N TYR A 91 8.02 12.55 3.50
CA TYR A 91 6.74 13.24 3.63
C TYR A 91 6.65 14.54 2.81
N SER A 92 7.65 15.43 2.93
CA SER A 92 7.68 16.67 2.14
C SER A 92 7.75 16.40 0.64
N ARG A 93 8.54 15.41 0.22
CA ARG A 93 8.67 15.04 -1.19
C ARG A 93 7.39 14.43 -1.75
N VAL A 94 6.67 13.61 -0.98
CA VAL A 94 5.35 13.10 -1.39
C VAL A 94 4.37 14.27 -1.52
N LYS A 95 4.37 15.22 -0.59
CA LYS A 95 3.56 16.45 -0.67
C LYS A 95 3.87 17.26 -1.93
N ASP A 96 5.13 17.37 -2.32
CA ASP A 96 5.53 18.06 -3.57
C ASP A 96 5.05 17.31 -4.81
N VAL A 97 5.10 15.97 -4.81
CA VAL A 97 4.50 15.17 -5.90
C VAL A 97 3.00 15.40 -5.96
N CYS A 98 2.27 15.46 -4.83
CA CYS A 98 0.84 15.77 -4.85
C CYS A 98 0.54 17.12 -5.51
N LYS A 99 1.34 18.16 -5.20
CA LYS A 99 1.19 19.48 -5.83
C LYS A 99 1.46 19.47 -7.33
N ASN A 100 2.44 18.69 -7.79
CA ASN A 100 2.74 18.57 -9.22
C ASN A 100 1.61 17.88 -10.02
N PHE A 101 0.75 17.13 -9.34
CA PHE A 101 -0.44 16.50 -9.90
C PHE A 101 -1.71 17.35 -9.69
N ASP A 102 -1.57 18.58 -9.17
CA ASP A 102 -2.68 19.50 -8.86
C ASP A 102 -3.76 18.87 -7.95
N LEU A 103 -3.33 18.04 -6.99
CA LEU A 103 -4.24 17.35 -6.09
C LEU A 103 -4.63 18.24 -4.90
N ASN A 104 -5.90 18.17 -4.53
CA ASN A 104 -6.38 18.74 -3.27
C ASN A 104 -5.79 17.95 -2.10
N ILE A 105 -4.90 18.58 -1.35
CA ILE A 105 -4.23 17.99 -0.19
C ILE A 105 -4.85 18.48 1.12
N ARG A 106 -5.06 17.57 2.06
CA ARG A 106 -5.38 17.91 3.46
C ARG A 106 -4.42 17.18 4.40
N GLU A 107 -4.06 17.82 5.49
CA GLU A 107 -3.29 17.20 6.56
C GLU A 107 -4.22 17.04 7.77
N ASP A 108 -4.31 15.83 8.31
CA ASP A 108 -5.18 15.54 9.45
C ASP A 108 -4.46 14.66 10.47
N PHE A 109 -4.92 14.68 11.72
CA PHE A 109 -4.39 13.89 12.81
C PHE A 109 -5.25 12.63 12.99
N SER A 110 -4.63 11.46 13.10
CA SER A 110 -5.39 10.31 13.57
C SER A 110 -5.63 10.44 15.08
N CYS A 111 -6.90 10.47 15.50
CA CYS A 111 -7.26 10.38 16.91
C CYS A 111 -6.83 9.00 17.49
N GLY A 112 -5.87 8.98 18.41
CA GLY A 112 -5.38 7.76 19.06
C GLY A 112 -4.09 7.99 19.87
N GLU A 113 -3.62 6.95 20.59
CA GLU A 113 -2.32 7.01 21.29
C GLU A 113 -1.17 7.14 20.28
N GLY A 114 -0.44 8.24 20.37
CA GLY A 114 0.65 8.57 19.44
C GLY A 114 0.16 9.30 18.20
N GLU A 115 -0.36 10.52 18.40
CA GLU A 115 -0.82 11.45 17.35
C GLU A 115 0.04 11.37 16.08
N LEU A 116 -0.53 10.81 15.02
CA LEU A 116 0.14 10.67 13.74
C LEU A 116 -0.55 11.59 12.73
N THR A 117 0.22 12.52 12.16
CA THR A 117 -0.28 13.33 11.05
C THR A 117 -0.24 12.52 9.76
N PHE A 118 -1.31 12.59 8.98
CA PHE A 118 -1.42 12.00 7.65
C PHE A 118 -1.57 13.09 6.60
N LEU A 119 -0.91 12.89 5.45
CA LEU A 119 -1.19 13.63 4.23
C LEU A 119 -2.23 12.85 3.44
N PHE A 120 -3.39 13.47 3.24
CA PHE A 120 -4.44 12.97 2.37
C PHE A 120 -4.43 13.72 1.04
N ALA A 121 -4.62 12.98 -0.06
CA ALA A 121 -4.75 13.56 -1.38
C ALA A 121 -5.83 12.81 -2.16
N ASP A 122 -6.84 13.54 -2.62
CA ASP A 122 -8.02 12.97 -3.29
C ASP A 122 -7.78 12.84 -4.80
N PHE A 123 -8.05 11.66 -5.34
CA PHE A 123 -8.00 11.35 -6.78
C PHE A 123 -9.38 11.20 -7.39
N ASP A 124 -10.46 11.34 -6.60
CA ASP A 124 -11.83 11.07 -7.02
C ASP A 124 -11.89 9.69 -7.73
N LYS A 125 -12.41 9.63 -8.96
CA LYS A 125 -12.50 8.42 -9.77
C LYS A 125 -11.33 8.28 -10.76
N ASP A 126 -10.32 9.14 -10.69
CA ASP A 126 -9.19 9.17 -11.61
C ASP A 126 -8.12 8.11 -11.26
N VAL A 127 -8.40 6.88 -11.71
CA VAL A 127 -7.49 5.74 -11.60
C VAL A 127 -6.16 5.99 -12.31
N ASP A 128 -6.15 6.73 -13.42
CA ASP A 128 -4.95 6.97 -14.22
C ASP A 128 -4.00 7.94 -13.52
N SER A 129 -4.54 8.99 -12.90
CA SER A 129 -3.77 9.92 -12.06
C SER A 129 -3.19 9.19 -10.85
N ALA A 130 -3.98 8.40 -10.11
CA ALA A 130 -3.50 7.59 -8.98
C ALA A 130 -2.39 6.61 -9.38
N PHE A 131 -2.51 5.99 -10.56
CA PHE A 131 -1.49 5.11 -11.12
C PHE A 131 -0.18 5.85 -11.44
N LYS A 132 -0.26 6.98 -12.15
CA LYS A 132 0.90 7.81 -12.51
C LYS A 132 1.58 8.36 -11.25
N PHE A 133 0.79 8.84 -10.28
CA PHE A 133 1.26 9.30 -8.99
C PHE A 133 2.03 8.21 -8.24
N SER A 134 1.47 6.99 -8.17
CA SER A 134 2.12 5.84 -7.54
C SER A 134 3.51 5.60 -8.13
N LYS A 135 3.62 5.59 -9.47
CA LYS A 135 4.90 5.43 -10.16
C LYS A 135 5.88 6.55 -9.82
N ALA A 136 5.43 7.80 -9.78
CA ALA A 136 6.26 8.95 -9.44
C ALA A 136 6.78 8.86 -7.99
N VAL A 137 5.93 8.50 -7.02
CA VAL A 137 6.37 8.33 -5.62
C VAL A 137 7.43 7.24 -5.50
N PHE A 138 7.18 6.06 -6.08
CA PHE A 138 8.15 4.96 -6.02
C PHE A 138 9.48 5.33 -6.69
N LYS A 139 9.43 5.87 -7.91
CA LYS A 139 10.64 6.21 -8.68
C LYS A 139 11.38 7.42 -8.10
N ASP A 140 10.68 8.50 -7.85
CA ASP A 140 11.29 9.82 -7.62
C ASP A 140 11.49 10.11 -6.13
N VAL A 141 10.60 9.61 -5.27
CA VAL A 141 10.68 9.80 -3.82
C VAL A 141 11.42 8.64 -3.16
N PHE A 142 10.99 7.40 -3.41
CA PHE A 142 11.60 6.22 -2.82
C PHE A 142 12.84 5.72 -3.57
N LYS A 143 13.16 6.29 -4.73
CA LYS A 143 14.34 5.92 -5.54
C LYS A 143 14.41 4.42 -5.85
N VAL A 144 13.26 3.77 -6.08
CA VAL A 144 13.22 2.34 -6.44
C VAL A 144 13.35 2.15 -7.94
N ASN A 145 13.90 1.01 -8.37
CA ASN A 145 13.99 0.67 -9.79
C ASN A 145 12.61 0.23 -10.30
N THR A 146 12.19 0.71 -11.48
CA THR A 146 10.90 0.35 -12.07
C THR A 146 10.76 -1.13 -12.42
N ALA A 147 11.87 -1.85 -12.57
CA ALA A 147 11.90 -3.29 -12.76
C ALA A 147 11.67 -4.08 -11.46
N ASP A 148 11.82 -3.44 -10.29
CA ASP A 148 11.60 -4.10 -9.01
C ASP A 148 10.12 -4.45 -8.82
N LYS A 149 9.88 -5.45 -7.96
CA LYS A 149 8.54 -5.92 -7.63
C LYS A 149 7.97 -5.14 -6.46
N VAL A 150 6.66 -4.99 -6.50
CA VAL A 150 5.84 -4.50 -5.39
C VAL A 150 4.85 -5.57 -4.98
N HIS A 151 4.59 -5.62 -3.69
CA HIS A 151 3.52 -6.39 -3.10
C HIS A 151 2.26 -5.53 -3.05
N VAL A 152 1.16 -6.08 -3.55
CA VAL A 152 -0.13 -5.40 -3.61
C VAL A 152 -1.13 -6.15 -2.75
N ARG A 153 -1.71 -5.45 -1.78
CA ARG A 153 -2.69 -5.99 -0.83
C ARG A 153 -3.96 -5.15 -0.89
N LEU A 154 -5.05 -5.79 -1.29
CA LEU A 154 -6.38 -5.20 -1.22
C LEU A 154 -7.07 -5.76 0.03
N ARG A 155 -7.47 -4.89 0.95
CA ARG A 155 -8.15 -5.21 2.20
C ARG A 155 -9.56 -4.64 2.18
N ASN A 156 -10.49 -5.32 2.84
CA ASN A 156 -11.90 -4.92 2.93
C ASN A 156 -12.53 -4.66 1.56
N ALA A 157 -12.32 -5.59 0.60
CA ALA A 157 -12.84 -5.49 -0.76
C ALA A 157 -13.72 -6.69 -1.19
N SER A 158 -14.09 -7.57 -0.25
CA SER A 158 -15.13 -8.58 -0.47
C SER A 158 -16.17 -8.49 0.64
N ALA A 159 -17.45 -8.49 0.27
CA ALA A 159 -18.51 -8.75 1.23
C ALA A 159 -18.30 -10.15 1.78
N THR A 160 -18.01 -10.28 3.06
CA THR A 160 -18.60 -11.40 3.80
C THR A 160 -20.09 -11.11 3.84
N ALA A 161 -20.80 -11.68 2.87
CA ALA A 161 -22.24 -11.89 2.95
C ALA A 161 -22.55 -12.84 4.11
#